data_AF-A0A7Z9XD75-F1
#
_entry.id   AF-A0A7Z9XD75-F1
#
_cell.length_a   1.000
_cell.length_b   1.000
_cell.length_c   1.000
_cell.angle_alpha   90.00
_cell.angle_beta   90.00
_cell.angle_gamma   90.00
#
_symmetry.space_group_name_H-M   'P 1'
#
loop_
_entity.id
_entity.type
_entity.pdbx_description
1 polymer ?
#
loop_
_entity_poly.entity_id
_entity_poly.type
_entity_poly.pdbx_seq_one_letter_code
_entity_poly.pdbx_strand_id
1 'polypeptide(L)'
;MWAFAGASDSKVVDAQAGAEAMFSIVTAMLSRCNLVHDVGYLEYGSTSSLEMVTMADEMVAMARHFMSGIAANEETLALEALERVKNAGPSGMFLTDEHTFEHFQSALFLPKLLDRSRYDSWEAAGSQDLYRRSNAEARRILAEHQVTPKTNDKIIEEITAYVANL
;
A
#
# COMPACT_ATOMS: atom_id res chain seq x y z
N MET A 1 4.80 -21.63 0.64
CA MET A 1 5.03 -21.64 -0.81
C MET A 1 5.88 -20.43 -1.16
N TRP A 2 7.01 -20.66 -1.82
CA TRP A 2 7.86 -19.62 -2.40
C TRP A 2 7.22 -19.13 -3.69
N ALA A 3 7.08 -17.82 -3.86
CA ALA A 3 6.45 -17.21 -5.03
C ALA A 3 6.99 -15.80 -5.28
N PHE A 4 6.76 -15.27 -6.48
CA PHE A 4 6.99 -13.86 -6.81
C PHE A 4 5.68 -13.07 -6.76
N ALA A 5 5.75 -11.77 -6.51
CA ALA A 5 4.64 -10.85 -6.71
C ALA A 5 5.11 -9.40 -6.76
N GLY A 6 4.25 -8.48 -7.21
CA GLY A 6 4.58 -7.06 -7.24
C GLY A 6 5.64 -6.71 -8.27
N ALA A 7 5.80 -7.57 -9.28
CA ALA A 7 6.70 -7.42 -10.41
C ALA A 7 5.90 -7.29 -11.71
N SER A 8 6.55 -6.81 -12.77
CA SER A 8 5.95 -6.65 -14.09
C SER A 8 6.96 -6.88 -15.22
N ASP A 9 6.47 -7.27 -16.39
CA ASP A 9 7.23 -7.33 -17.64
C ASP A 9 7.23 -5.99 -18.38
N SER A 10 6.53 -4.97 -17.86
CA SER A 10 6.55 -3.62 -18.40
C SER A 10 7.97 -3.04 -18.32
N LYS A 11 8.31 -2.19 -19.29
CA LYS A 11 9.61 -1.50 -19.37
C LYS A 11 9.61 -0.19 -18.58
N VAL A 12 8.42 0.26 -18.15
CA VAL A 12 8.20 1.52 -17.45
C VAL A 12 7.13 1.32 -16.37
N VAL A 13 7.06 2.24 -15.42
CA VAL A 13 6.00 2.25 -14.41
C VAL A 13 4.76 2.89 -15.01
N ASP A 14 3.87 2.05 -15.54
CA ASP A 14 2.65 2.44 -16.23
C ASP A 14 1.44 1.60 -15.80
N ALA A 15 0.35 1.67 -16.57
CA ALA A 15 -0.86 0.89 -16.31
C ALA A 15 -0.60 -0.62 -16.42
N GLN A 16 0.27 -1.08 -17.32
CA GLN A 16 0.67 -2.48 -17.41
C GLN A 16 1.37 -2.91 -16.11
N ALA A 17 2.35 -2.12 -15.67
CA ALA A 17 3.09 -2.39 -14.44
C ALA A 17 2.16 -2.51 -13.22
N GLY A 18 1.22 -1.58 -13.08
CA GLY A 18 0.27 -1.62 -11.97
C GLY A 18 -0.69 -2.81 -12.01
N ALA A 19 -1.18 -3.17 -13.20
CA ALA A 19 -2.11 -4.28 -13.35
C ALA A 19 -1.46 -5.65 -13.02
N GLU A 20 -0.27 -5.92 -13.59
CA GLU A 20 0.46 -7.16 -13.36
C GLU A 20 0.92 -7.30 -11.89
N ALA A 21 1.42 -6.22 -11.31
CA ALA A 21 1.81 -6.19 -9.91
C ALA A 21 0.63 -6.43 -8.97
N MET A 22 -0.48 -5.70 -9.14
CA MET A 22 -1.64 -5.86 -8.26
C MET A 22 -2.23 -7.27 -8.36
N PHE A 23 -2.33 -7.81 -9.58
CA PHE A 23 -2.87 -9.16 -9.79
C PHE A 23 -2.01 -10.21 -9.09
N SER A 24 -0.70 -10.18 -9.30
CA SER A 24 0.22 -11.12 -8.65
C SER A 24 0.24 -10.98 -7.11
N ILE A 25 0.16 -9.76 -6.57
CA ILE A 25 0.10 -9.51 -5.13
C ILE A 25 -1.14 -10.15 -4.51
N VAL A 26 -2.33 -9.90 -5.06
CA VAL A 26 -3.58 -10.47 -4.53
C VAL A 26 -3.59 -11.98 -4.64
N THR A 27 -3.14 -12.53 -5.77
CA THR A 27 -3.02 -13.98 -5.96
C THR A 27 -2.09 -14.59 -4.92
N ALA A 28 -0.90 -14.02 -4.70
CA ALA A 28 0.05 -14.55 -3.72
C ALA A 28 -0.53 -14.54 -2.29
N MET A 29 -1.27 -13.49 -1.91
CA MET A 29 -1.93 -13.43 -0.60
C MET A 29 -3.07 -14.44 -0.47
N LEU A 30 -3.94 -14.57 -1.48
CA LEU A 30 -5.04 -15.54 -1.49
C LEU A 30 -4.53 -16.98 -1.47
N SER A 31 -3.42 -17.25 -2.13
CA SER A 31 -2.74 -18.55 -2.14
C SER A 31 -1.94 -18.85 -0.87
N ARG A 32 -1.92 -17.92 0.11
CA ARG A 32 -1.18 -18.06 1.37
C ARG A 32 0.31 -18.35 1.16
N CYS A 33 0.92 -17.70 0.16
CA CYS A 33 2.36 -17.75 -0.02
C CYS A 33 3.06 -17.21 1.22
N ASN A 34 4.15 -17.85 1.64
CA ASN A 34 4.83 -17.55 2.90
C ASN A 34 6.14 -16.79 2.71
N LEU A 35 6.67 -16.78 1.48
CA LEU A 35 7.83 -15.99 1.09
C LEU A 35 7.56 -15.45 -0.32
N VAL A 36 7.57 -14.13 -0.44
CA VAL A 36 7.31 -13.40 -1.68
C VAL A 36 8.54 -12.56 -2.03
N HIS A 37 9.02 -12.67 -3.26
CA HIS A 37 10.18 -11.92 -3.78
C HIS A 37 9.81 -11.12 -5.05
N ASP A 38 10.79 -10.40 -5.62
CA ASP A 38 10.72 -9.59 -6.85
C ASP A 38 9.84 -8.34 -6.79
N VAL A 39 9.36 -7.97 -5.60
CA VAL A 39 8.57 -6.75 -5.39
C VAL A 39 9.36 -5.53 -5.87
N GLY A 40 8.84 -4.82 -6.86
CA GLY A 40 9.50 -3.65 -7.44
C GLY A 40 10.26 -3.90 -8.74
N TYR A 41 10.30 -5.13 -9.24
CA TYR A 41 10.95 -5.43 -10.51
C TYR A 41 10.09 -5.10 -11.73
N LEU A 42 10.79 -4.67 -12.77
CA LEU A 42 10.31 -4.43 -14.13
C LEU A 42 11.12 -5.29 -15.10
N GLU A 43 10.67 -5.35 -16.35
CA GLU A 43 11.37 -6.01 -17.45
C GLU A 43 11.80 -7.44 -17.08
N TYR A 44 10.83 -8.28 -16.70
CA TYR A 44 11.05 -9.70 -16.36
C TYR A 44 12.16 -9.93 -15.32
N GLY A 45 12.34 -8.98 -14.40
CA GLY A 45 13.37 -9.03 -13.35
C GLY A 45 14.71 -8.42 -13.74
N SER A 46 14.84 -7.85 -14.94
CA SER A 46 16.10 -7.22 -15.40
C SER A 46 16.28 -5.79 -14.92
N THR A 47 15.19 -5.15 -14.48
CA THR A 47 15.20 -3.74 -14.09
C THR A 47 14.60 -3.57 -12.69
N SER A 48 15.34 -2.91 -11.79
CA SER A 48 14.83 -2.48 -10.48
C SER A 48 14.41 -1.01 -10.54
N SER A 49 13.21 -0.67 -10.05
CA SER A 49 12.73 0.71 -9.97
C SER A 49 12.24 1.05 -8.57
N LEU A 50 12.73 2.15 -8.01
CA LEU A 50 12.30 2.64 -6.69
C LEU A 50 10.85 3.15 -6.72
N GLU A 51 10.40 3.69 -7.85
CA GLU A 51 9.01 4.05 -8.07
C GLU A 51 8.10 2.82 -8.10
N MET A 52 8.57 1.73 -8.71
CA MET A 52 7.85 0.46 -8.69
C MET A 52 7.78 -0.12 -7.27
N VAL A 53 8.86 -0.03 -6.48
CA VAL A 53 8.87 -0.48 -5.08
C VAL A 53 7.83 0.29 -4.24
N THR A 54 7.79 1.61 -4.35
CA THR A 54 6.83 2.44 -3.60
C THR A 54 5.39 2.25 -4.08
N MET A 55 5.18 2.11 -5.39
CA MET A 55 3.87 1.75 -5.92
C MET A 55 3.41 0.35 -5.46
N ALA A 56 4.32 -0.63 -5.42
CA ALA A 56 4.02 -1.97 -4.93
C ALA A 56 3.72 -1.97 -3.43
N ASP A 57 4.37 -1.14 -2.62
CA ASP A 57 4.04 -0.97 -1.18
C ASP A 57 2.58 -0.54 -0.99
N GLU A 58 2.12 0.45 -1.76
CA GLU A 58 0.72 0.91 -1.76
C GLU A 58 -0.25 -0.23 -2.15
N MET A 59 0.09 -1.01 -3.18
CA MET A 59 -0.70 -2.17 -3.62
C MET A 59 -0.72 -3.29 -2.59
N VAL A 60 0.40 -3.56 -1.93
CA VAL A 60 0.49 -4.51 -0.81
C VAL A 60 -0.37 -4.04 0.35
N ALA A 61 -0.34 -2.75 0.70
CA ALA A 61 -1.20 -2.20 1.74
C ALA A 61 -2.69 -2.35 1.38
N MET A 62 -3.06 -2.06 0.13
CA MET A 62 -4.42 -2.25 -0.37
C MET A 62 -4.85 -3.71 -0.34
N ALA A 63 -3.98 -4.63 -0.77
CA ALA A 63 -4.22 -6.07 -0.74
C ALA A 63 -4.36 -6.59 0.70
N ARG A 64 -3.53 -6.12 1.64
CA ARG A 64 -3.66 -6.48 3.07
C ARG A 64 -4.98 -6.01 3.66
N HIS A 65 -5.43 -4.80 3.31
CA HIS A 65 -6.74 -4.30 3.73
C HIS A 65 -7.86 -5.20 3.16
N PHE A 66 -7.82 -5.53 1.87
CA PHE A 66 -8.75 -6.48 1.25
C PHE A 66 -8.77 -7.85 1.95
N MET A 67 -7.58 -8.39 2.25
CA MET A 67 -7.41 -9.70 2.91
C MET A 67 -7.81 -9.70 4.39
N SER A 68 -8.02 -8.53 5.00
CA SER A 68 -8.56 -8.44 6.37
C SER A 68 -10.01 -8.95 6.44
N GLY A 69 -10.69 -9.06 5.28
CA GLY A 69 -12.03 -9.59 5.18
C GLY A 69 -13.07 -8.64 5.78
N ILE A 70 -14.29 -9.17 5.96
CA ILE A 70 -15.41 -8.44 6.55
C ILE A 70 -15.70 -9.09 7.89
N ALA A 71 -15.42 -8.37 8.98
CA ALA A 71 -15.83 -8.82 10.30
C ALA A 71 -17.35 -8.79 10.40
N ALA A 72 -17.95 -9.86 10.91
CA ALA A 72 -19.39 -9.96 11.13
C ALA A 72 -19.66 -10.07 12.63
N ASN A 73 -20.01 -8.94 13.25
CA ASN A 73 -20.39 -8.83 14.65
C ASN A 73 -21.43 -7.70 14.83
N GLU A 74 -21.93 -7.52 16.04
CA GLU A 74 -22.98 -6.53 16.34
C GLU A 74 -22.59 -5.11 15.88
N GLU A 75 -21.35 -4.69 16.13
CA GLU A 75 -20.83 -3.39 15.75
C GLU A 75 -20.76 -3.23 14.22
N THR A 76 -20.21 -4.22 13.52
CA THR A 76 -20.00 -4.13 12.06
C THR A 76 -21.26 -4.39 11.25
N LEU A 77 -22.30 -4.95 11.86
CA LEU A 77 -23.64 -5.02 11.27
C LEU A 77 -24.36 -3.66 11.31
N ALA A 78 -23.95 -2.76 12.21
CA ALA A 78 -24.40 -1.37 12.28
C ALA A 78 -25.93 -1.19 12.35
N LEU A 79 -26.64 -2.13 12.98
CA LEU A 79 -28.11 -2.16 12.99
C LEU A 79 -28.72 -0.91 13.65
N GLU A 80 -28.09 -0.40 14.71
CA GLU A 80 -28.54 0.83 15.37
C GLU A 80 -28.37 2.06 14.47
N ALA A 81 -27.26 2.15 13.73
CA ALA A 81 -27.04 3.23 12.77
C ALA A 81 -28.09 3.20 11.65
N LEU A 82 -28.43 2.00 11.15
CA LEU A 82 -29.53 1.81 10.19
C LEU A 82 -30.86 2.31 10.75
N GLU A 83 -31.19 1.99 12.01
CA GLU A 83 -32.42 2.46 12.66
C GLU A 83 -32.43 3.98 12.86
N ARG A 84 -31.33 4.58 13.34
CA ARG A 84 -31.19 6.03 13.52
C ARG A 84 -31.40 6.77 12.20
N VAL A 85 -30.71 6.35 11.15
CA VAL A 85 -30.82 6.97 9.82
C VAL A 85 -32.23 6.80 9.24
N LYS A 86 -32.84 5.62 9.37
CA LYS A 86 -34.23 5.38 8.94
C LYS A 86 -35.22 6.29 9.68
N ASN A 87 -35.11 6.41 11.00
CA ASN A 87 -36.03 7.17 11.84
C ASN A 87 -35.90 8.69 11.60
N ALA A 88 -34.75 9.16 11.14
CA ALA A 88 -34.53 10.54 10.71
C ALA A 88 -35.24 10.91 9.38
N GLY A 89 -35.89 9.95 8.71
CA GLY A 89 -36.71 10.21 7.52
C GLY A 89 -35.90 10.81 6.35
N PRO A 90 -36.44 11.78 5.60
CA PRO A 90 -35.74 12.37 4.44
C PRO A 90 -34.41 13.05 4.76
N SER A 91 -34.17 13.42 6.03
CA SER A 91 -32.91 14.00 6.51
C SER A 91 -31.89 12.98 7.00
N GLY A 92 -32.25 11.69 7.06
CA GLY A 92 -31.33 10.64 7.50
C GLY A 92 -30.16 10.47 6.54
N MET A 93 -28.93 10.56 7.05
CA MET A 93 -27.71 10.37 6.27
C MET A 93 -26.63 9.68 7.11
N PHE A 94 -26.08 8.57 6.60
CA PHE A 94 -25.00 7.83 7.28
C PHE A 94 -23.75 8.66 7.49
N LEU A 95 -23.42 9.56 6.56
CA LEU A 95 -22.23 10.40 6.63
C LEU A 95 -22.17 11.26 7.90
N THR A 96 -23.33 11.60 8.49
CA THR A 96 -23.44 12.38 9.72
C THR A 96 -23.72 11.53 10.96
N ASP A 97 -23.85 10.21 10.83
CA ASP A 97 -24.07 9.31 11.96
C ASP A 97 -22.74 9.05 12.70
N GLU A 98 -22.82 8.94 14.03
CA GLU A 98 -21.68 8.70 14.91
C GLU A 98 -20.93 7.41 14.56
N HIS A 99 -21.65 6.37 14.14
CA HIS A 99 -21.06 5.11 13.70
C HIS A 99 -20.09 5.31 12.52
N THR A 100 -20.46 6.16 11.55
CA THR A 100 -19.56 6.48 10.44
C THR A 100 -18.33 7.23 10.94
N PHE A 101 -18.49 8.20 11.85
CA PHE A 101 -17.38 8.95 12.42
C PHE A 101 -16.37 8.06 13.16
N GLU A 102 -16.85 7.07 13.90
CA GLU A 102 -16.02 6.14 14.67
C GLU A 102 -15.29 5.13 13.79
N HIS A 103 -15.93 4.65 12.71
CA HIS A 103 -15.43 3.50 11.96
C HIS A 103 -14.77 3.83 10.63
N PHE A 104 -15.06 4.96 9.98
CA PHE A 104 -14.65 5.19 8.57
C PHE A 104 -13.15 5.02 8.31
N GLN A 105 -12.28 5.44 9.24
CA GLN A 105 -10.83 5.35 9.07
C GLN A 105 -10.33 3.90 9.05
N SER A 106 -10.98 3.02 9.81
CA SER A 106 -10.66 1.59 9.84
C SER A 106 -11.34 0.81 8.72
N ALA A 107 -12.55 1.23 8.32
CA ALA A 107 -13.37 0.56 7.33
C ALA A 107 -12.89 0.81 5.89
N LEU A 108 -12.27 1.95 5.63
CA LEU A 108 -11.79 2.33 4.30
C LEU A 108 -10.28 2.17 4.20
N PHE A 109 -9.82 1.65 3.07
CA PHE A 109 -8.42 1.83 2.68
C PHE A 109 -8.19 3.30 2.32
N LEU A 110 -7.39 3.99 3.13
CA LEU A 110 -6.93 5.35 2.90
C LEU A 110 -5.57 5.32 2.18
N PRO A 111 -5.54 5.55 0.85
CA PRO A 111 -4.31 5.47 0.08
C PRO A 111 -3.33 6.59 0.45
N LYS A 112 -2.02 6.31 0.31
CA LYS A 112 -0.96 7.32 0.39
C LYS A 112 -0.57 7.84 -0.99
N LEU A 113 -0.59 6.98 -2.01
CA LEU A 113 -0.14 7.29 -3.36
C LEU A 113 -1.28 7.31 -4.38
N LEU A 114 -2.37 6.56 -4.17
CA LEU A 114 -3.52 6.61 -5.08
C LEU A 114 -4.33 7.89 -4.83
N ASP A 115 -4.47 8.71 -5.88
CA ASP A 115 -5.22 9.96 -5.81
C ASP A 115 -6.71 9.71 -6.05
N ARG A 116 -7.55 10.15 -5.09
CA ARG A 116 -9.02 10.10 -5.16
C ARG A 116 -9.64 11.50 -5.08
N SER A 117 -8.83 12.54 -5.25
CA SER A 117 -9.28 13.92 -5.20
C SER A 117 -10.14 14.26 -6.43
N ARG A 118 -10.89 15.36 -6.32
CA ARG A 118 -11.62 15.92 -7.47
C ARG A 118 -10.62 16.52 -8.46
N TYR A 119 -11.01 16.55 -9.74
CA TYR A 119 -10.16 17.05 -10.82
C TYR A 119 -9.57 18.42 -10.53
N ASP A 120 -10.38 19.40 -10.13
CA ASP A 120 -9.91 20.77 -9.88
C ASP A 120 -8.84 20.83 -8.78
N SER A 121 -8.95 19.97 -7.75
CA SER A 121 -7.96 19.86 -6.69
C SER A 121 -6.67 19.20 -7.16
N TRP A 122 -6.79 18.12 -7.94
CA TRP A 122 -5.65 17.43 -8.57
C TRP A 122 -4.90 18.36 -9.53
N GLU A 123 -5.64 19.14 -10.34
CA GLU A 123 -5.09 20.10 -11.28
C GLU A 123 -4.35 21.23 -10.55
N ALA A 124 -4.98 21.83 -9.54
CA ALA A 124 -4.35 22.86 -8.71
C ALA A 124 -3.11 22.35 -7.95
N ALA A 125 -3.06 21.05 -7.63
CA ALA A 125 -1.90 20.40 -7.00
C ALA A 125 -0.80 19.98 -8.01
N GLY A 126 -0.92 20.37 -9.29
CA GLY A 126 0.12 20.15 -10.30
C GLY A 126 -0.07 18.89 -11.16
N SER A 127 -1.28 18.32 -11.18
CA SER A 127 -1.68 17.25 -12.10
C SER A 127 -0.72 16.04 -12.10
N GLN A 128 -0.25 15.63 -10.93
CA GLN A 128 0.71 14.54 -10.84
C GLN A 128 0.06 13.21 -11.23
N ASP A 129 0.77 12.39 -12.00
CA ASP A 129 0.39 10.99 -12.20
C ASP A 129 0.93 10.12 -11.04
N LEU A 130 0.58 8.83 -11.06
CA LEU A 130 1.02 7.89 -10.04
C LEU A 130 2.55 7.73 -10.04
N TYR A 131 3.17 7.69 -11.22
CA TYR A 131 4.62 7.56 -11.33
C TYR A 131 5.36 8.71 -10.60
N ARG A 132 4.93 9.96 -10.83
CA ARG A 132 5.52 11.13 -10.18
C ARG A 132 5.34 11.11 -8.67
N ARG A 133 4.17 10.69 -8.18
CA ARG A 133 3.94 10.53 -6.74
C ARG A 133 4.82 9.44 -6.13
N SER A 134 4.95 8.29 -6.80
CA SER A 134 5.86 7.21 -6.39
C SER A 134 7.33 7.65 -6.38
N ASN A 135 7.77 8.42 -7.39
CA ASN A 135 9.11 8.99 -7.42
C ASN A 135 9.36 9.95 -6.26
N ALA A 136 8.39 10.84 -5.97
CA ALA A 136 8.49 11.76 -4.85
C ALA A 136 8.60 11.03 -3.51
N GLU A 137 7.80 9.98 -3.31
CA GLU A 137 7.85 9.17 -2.08
C GLU A 137 9.17 8.40 -1.94
N ALA A 138 9.68 7.81 -3.03
CA ALA A 138 10.97 7.13 -3.02
C ALA A 138 12.09 8.10 -2.61
N ARG A 139 12.10 9.31 -3.17
CA ARG A 139 13.07 10.36 -2.83
C ARG A 139 12.94 10.80 -1.37
N ARG A 140 11.71 10.98 -0.88
CA ARG A 140 11.44 11.35 0.51
C ARG A 140 11.99 10.31 1.47
N ILE A 141 11.70 9.02 1.24
CA ILE A 141 12.21 7.92 2.06
C ILE A 141 13.74 7.92 2.08
N LEU A 142 14.39 8.06 0.93
CA LEU A 142 15.86 8.08 0.85
C LEU A 142 16.49 9.29 1.58
N ALA A 143 15.80 10.43 1.60
CA ALA A 143 16.28 11.64 2.27
C ALA A 143 16.07 11.62 3.79
N GLU A 144 14.98 10.99 4.25
CA GLU A 144 14.52 11.11 5.63
C GLU A 144 14.74 9.86 6.48
N HIS A 145 14.89 8.68 5.86
CA HIS A 145 15.00 7.42 6.61
C HIS A 145 16.30 7.35 7.40
N GLN A 146 16.17 7.21 8.72
CA GLN A 146 17.29 6.99 9.64
C GLN A 146 17.28 5.53 10.11
N VAL A 147 18.42 4.86 9.95
CA VAL A 147 18.58 3.47 10.40
C VAL A 147 19.13 3.47 11.83
N THR A 148 18.39 2.89 12.76
CA THR A 148 18.94 2.54 14.08
C THR A 148 19.82 1.30 13.94
N PRO A 149 21.11 1.34 14.31
CA PRO A 149 21.98 0.17 14.27
C PRO A 149 21.39 -0.98 15.12
N LYS A 150 21.24 -2.16 14.52
CA LYS A 150 20.68 -3.35 15.18
C LYS A 150 21.72 -4.17 15.96
N THR A 151 23.00 -3.89 15.75
CA THR A 151 24.13 -4.66 16.27
C THR A 151 25.03 -3.76 17.10
N ASN A 152 25.63 -4.33 18.15
CA ASN A 152 26.73 -3.69 18.86
C ASN A 152 27.91 -3.48 17.90
N ASP A 153 28.64 -2.37 18.05
CA ASP A 153 29.81 -1.98 17.27
C ASP A 153 30.82 -3.13 17.10
N LYS A 154 30.99 -3.97 18.12
CA LYS A 154 31.85 -5.17 18.06
C LYS A 154 31.48 -6.13 16.92
N ILE A 155 30.19 -6.37 16.68
CA ILE A 155 29.74 -7.26 15.60
C ILE A 155 30.00 -6.59 14.25
N ILE A 156 29.83 -5.26 14.16
CA ILE A 156 30.13 -4.51 12.94
C ILE A 156 31.64 -4.58 12.63
N GLU A 157 32.49 -4.45 13.65
CA GLU A 157 33.94 -4.62 13.53
C GLU A 157 34.32 -6.02 13.05
N GLU A 158 33.72 -7.07 13.63
CA GLU A 158 33.95 -8.47 13.23
C GLU A 158 33.54 -8.72 11.76
N ILE A 159 32.37 -8.22 11.34
CA ILE A 159 31.91 -8.30 9.94
C ILE A 159 32.87 -7.56 9.02
N THR A 160 33.27 -6.33 9.39
CA THR A 160 34.16 -5.50 8.57
C THR A 160 35.53 -6.15 8.42
N ALA A 161 36.09 -6.71 9.50
CA ALA A 161 37.36 -7.43 9.47
C ALA A 161 37.27 -8.70 8.61
N TYR A 162 36.15 -9.44 8.67
CA TYR A 162 35.94 -10.60 7.80
C TYR A 162 35.88 -10.21 6.32
N VAL A 163 35.11 -9.18 5.97
CA VAL A 163 34.96 -8.69 4.59
C VAL A 163 36.28 -8.16 4.03
N ALA A 164 37.09 -7.48 4.84
CA ALA A 164 38.40 -6.98 4.40
C ALA A 164 39.43 -8.08 4.10
N ASN A 165 39.17 -9.31 4.56
CA ASN A 165 40.03 -10.49 4.35
C ASN A 165 39.47 -11.48 3.30
N LEU A 166 38.35 -11.15 2.64
CA LEU A 166 37.85 -11.85 1.46
C LEU A 166 38.55 -11.34 0.19
#